data_AF-A0A164L7R3-F1
#
_entry.id   AF-A0A164L7R3-F1
#
_cell.length_a   1.000
_cell.length_b   1.000
_cell.length_c   1.000
_cell.angle_alpha   90.00
_cell.angle_beta   90.00
_cell.angle_gamma   90.00
#
_symmetry.space_group_name_H-M   'P 1'
#
loop_
_entity.id
_entity.type
_entity.pdbx_description
1 polymer ?
#
loop_
_entity_poly.entity_id
_entity_poly.type
_entity_poly.pdbx_seq_one_letter_code
_entity_poly.pdbx_strand_id
1 'polypeptide(L)'
;MASLHNSLTLPCGQVLPNRIMKSALSEGLGNAEHAPDDRLPRLYSRWGAGGFGLIVTGNVMVDRTQLGEPGNVAIEDERDLDALTRWAKAAREGGTPVWMQLNHPGRQGNPLASRRRTVAPSAIAPGIPGLPAPRALTEAEIVDIIARFGTAARVAEAAGFSGVQVHGAHGYLVSQFLSPLANRRTDGWGGDPQRRMRFPLEVVRAIRGAVSPGFAVAIKLNSADFQRGGFTEDESRAVVERLSAEALDLIEISGGSYESPAMMGRPRTASDSTRAREAYFLEYAETVRQAAGAVPLAVTGGFRSRAAMSDAIESGACDVVGVGRPSAVFPTAADDLLSARTDALRPPHITVGLRGRLGASSSVKTFDGAVDLQWHTDQLHRLGSGLEPDPNRSPWRTAVTMVRRNGFDALRPKRGAAGGTNKDRLARKFVVERAVNRYVANPTFRALDRIGVRTTFATELETIGRKSGQPRRVPVTVLFDHEGAWVICQHGKRSGWGSNIAAHPEVRVRQGNRWRTGTAEFLPDDDVVARARTFAPHPRLAPLTAAGFAALQTTPITVRITFTD
;
A
#
# COMPACT_ATOMS: atom_id res chain seq x y z
N MET A 1 -39.31 -11.25 4.84
CA MET A 1 -38.32 -10.15 4.92
C MET A 1 -36.99 -10.69 4.42
N ALA A 2 -36.17 -9.86 3.78
CA ALA A 2 -34.83 -10.26 3.37
C ALA A 2 -33.95 -10.48 4.61
N SER A 3 -33.04 -11.44 4.55
CA SER A 3 -32.12 -11.80 5.64
C SER A 3 -30.78 -12.22 5.04
N LEU A 4 -29.74 -12.29 5.89
CA LEU A 4 -28.41 -12.73 5.48
C LEU A 4 -28.40 -14.10 4.79
N HIS A 5 -29.32 -14.99 5.17
CA HIS A 5 -29.42 -16.36 4.63
C HIS A 5 -30.08 -16.44 3.25
N ASN A 6 -30.85 -15.41 2.86
CA ASN A 6 -31.59 -15.49 1.61
C ASN A 6 -30.62 -15.37 0.44
N SER A 7 -30.89 -16.17 -0.60
CA SER A 7 -30.21 -15.98 -1.87
C SER A 7 -30.57 -14.63 -2.50
N LEU A 8 -29.77 -14.22 -3.47
CA LEU A 8 -29.99 -13.05 -4.31
C LEU A 8 -29.75 -13.43 -5.77
N THR A 9 -30.78 -13.32 -6.59
CA THR A 9 -30.64 -13.44 -8.05
C THR A 9 -30.24 -12.08 -8.61
N LEU A 10 -29.12 -12.05 -9.32
CA LEU A 10 -28.59 -10.86 -9.97
C LEU A 10 -29.23 -10.67 -11.36
N PRO A 11 -29.18 -9.46 -11.94
CA PRO A 11 -29.73 -9.16 -13.27
C PRO A 11 -29.28 -10.12 -14.39
N CYS A 12 -28.02 -10.57 -14.39
CA CYS A 12 -27.49 -11.57 -15.33
C CYS A 12 -28.00 -13.01 -15.11
N GLY A 13 -28.84 -13.25 -14.09
CA GLY A 13 -29.37 -14.57 -13.73
C GLY A 13 -28.49 -15.36 -12.77
N GLN A 14 -27.29 -14.89 -12.44
CA GLN A 14 -26.45 -15.51 -11.42
C GLN A 14 -27.10 -15.45 -10.03
N VAL A 15 -26.99 -16.51 -9.24
CA VAL A 15 -27.54 -16.57 -7.88
C VAL A 15 -26.41 -16.55 -6.85
N LEU A 16 -26.43 -15.56 -5.96
CA LEU A 16 -25.63 -15.56 -4.74
C LEU A 16 -26.36 -16.39 -3.68
N PRO A 17 -25.74 -17.41 -3.05
CA PRO A 17 -26.42 -18.30 -2.11
C PRO A 17 -26.76 -17.62 -0.77
N ASN A 18 -26.12 -16.50 -0.43
CA ASN A 18 -26.40 -15.69 0.74
C ASN A 18 -25.93 -14.24 0.51
N ARG A 19 -26.21 -13.34 1.47
CA ARG A 19 -25.94 -11.89 1.33
C ARG A 19 -24.56 -11.46 1.85
N ILE A 20 -23.63 -12.38 2.12
CA ILE A 20 -22.30 -12.06 2.67
C ILE A 20 -21.24 -12.20 1.58
N MET A 21 -20.60 -11.09 1.21
CA MET A 21 -19.53 -11.04 0.21
C MET A 21 -18.16 -10.91 0.89
N LYS A 22 -17.18 -11.73 0.49
CA LYS A 22 -15.76 -11.42 0.74
C LYS A 22 -15.37 -10.31 -0.22
N SER A 23 -15.16 -9.10 0.32
CA SER A 23 -14.73 -7.96 -0.49
C SER A 23 -13.24 -8.04 -0.84
N ALA A 24 -12.84 -7.33 -1.88
CA ALA A 24 -11.47 -7.31 -2.37
C ALA A 24 -10.46 -6.91 -1.29
N LEU A 25 -9.32 -7.61 -1.25
CA LEU A 25 -8.17 -7.33 -0.39
C LEU A 25 -6.92 -7.35 -1.26
N SER A 26 -5.92 -6.51 -0.98
CA SER A 26 -4.66 -6.58 -1.74
C SER A 26 -3.79 -7.73 -1.21
N GLU A 27 -3.71 -8.84 -1.95
CA GLU A 27 -2.88 -9.97 -1.53
C GLU A 27 -1.43 -9.83 -1.97
N GLY A 28 -1.17 -9.26 -3.16
CA GLY A 28 0.20 -9.12 -3.69
C GLY A 28 0.87 -10.48 -3.94
N LEU A 29 0.13 -11.46 -4.48
CA LEU A 29 0.56 -12.83 -4.74
C LEU A 29 0.66 -13.14 -6.25
N GLY A 30 1.13 -12.18 -7.05
CA GLY A 30 1.64 -12.42 -8.41
C GLY A 30 3.12 -12.84 -8.39
N ASN A 31 3.55 -13.59 -9.40
CA ASN A 31 4.95 -13.94 -9.60
C ASN A 31 5.74 -12.77 -10.26
N ALA A 32 7.00 -13.00 -10.62
CA ALA A 32 7.87 -11.96 -11.19
C ALA A 32 7.40 -11.47 -12.57
N GLU A 33 6.65 -12.30 -13.29
CA GLU A 33 6.05 -12.03 -14.59
C GLU A 33 4.63 -11.44 -14.48
N HIS A 34 4.14 -11.24 -13.25
CA HIS A 34 2.79 -10.79 -12.92
C HIS A 34 1.67 -11.79 -13.27
N ALA A 35 2.01 -13.07 -13.41
CA ALA A 35 1.04 -14.16 -13.49
C ALA A 35 0.59 -14.60 -12.08
N PRO A 36 -0.55 -15.29 -11.94
CA PRO A 36 -0.99 -15.85 -10.65
C PRO A 36 0.03 -16.83 -10.07
N ASP A 37 0.46 -16.61 -8.82
CA ASP A 37 1.29 -17.54 -8.06
C ASP A 37 0.45 -18.73 -7.54
N ASP A 38 1.06 -19.90 -7.36
CA ASP A 38 0.39 -21.10 -6.82
C ASP A 38 -0.17 -20.92 -5.39
N ARG A 39 0.22 -19.87 -4.68
CA ARG A 39 -0.37 -19.46 -3.41
C ARG A 39 -1.79 -18.90 -3.55
N LEU A 40 -2.16 -18.33 -4.70
CA LEU A 40 -3.50 -17.76 -4.92
C LEU A 40 -4.59 -18.85 -4.89
N PRO A 41 -4.50 -19.96 -5.64
CA PRO A 41 -5.48 -21.05 -5.53
C PRO A 41 -5.68 -21.53 -4.08
N ARG A 42 -4.60 -21.72 -3.31
CA ARG A 42 -4.67 -22.15 -1.90
C ARG A 42 -5.35 -21.13 -1.00
N LEU A 43 -5.03 -19.84 -1.18
CA LEU A 43 -5.68 -18.79 -0.40
C LEU A 43 -7.18 -18.73 -0.71
N TYR A 44 -7.55 -18.82 -1.99
CA TYR A 44 -8.93 -18.65 -2.40
C TYR A 44 -9.80 -19.88 -2.14
N SER A 45 -9.25 -21.09 -2.11
CA SER A 45 -10.01 -22.27 -1.68
C SER A 45 -10.46 -22.16 -0.22
N ARG A 46 -9.69 -21.48 0.64
CA ARG A 46 -10.08 -21.21 2.04
C ARG A 46 -11.33 -20.34 2.13
N TRP A 47 -11.46 -19.33 1.27
CA TRP A 47 -12.67 -18.52 1.19
C TRP A 47 -13.79 -19.23 0.44
N GLY A 48 -13.48 -20.02 -0.59
CA GLY A 48 -14.43 -20.86 -1.31
C GLY A 48 -15.15 -21.84 -0.40
N ALA A 49 -14.45 -22.43 0.57
CA ALA A 49 -15.02 -23.27 1.62
C ALA A 49 -15.62 -22.49 2.80
N GLY A 50 -15.53 -21.14 2.79
CA GLY A 50 -15.86 -20.28 3.92
C GLY A 50 -17.34 -19.88 4.05
N GLY A 51 -18.19 -20.38 3.16
CA GLY A 51 -19.64 -20.11 3.16
C GLY A 51 -20.03 -18.73 2.61
N PHE A 52 -19.12 -18.00 1.95
CA PHE A 52 -19.46 -16.70 1.37
C PHE A 52 -20.46 -16.83 0.20
N GLY A 53 -21.33 -15.85 0.07
CA GLY A 53 -22.25 -15.72 -1.06
C GLY A 53 -21.57 -15.20 -2.33
N LEU A 54 -20.50 -14.44 -2.18
CA LEU A 54 -19.68 -13.93 -3.28
C LEU A 54 -18.25 -13.73 -2.82
N ILE A 55 -17.27 -14.08 -3.66
CA ILE A 55 -15.85 -13.82 -3.42
C ILE A 55 -15.34 -12.88 -4.49
N VAL A 56 -14.84 -11.72 -4.08
CA VAL A 56 -14.17 -10.78 -5.00
C VAL A 56 -12.66 -10.86 -4.80
N THR A 57 -11.92 -10.97 -5.92
CA THR A 57 -10.46 -11.02 -5.84
C THR A 57 -9.84 -9.70 -5.38
N GLY A 58 -8.57 -9.71 -5.01
CA GLY A 58 -7.78 -8.49 -4.99
C GLY A 58 -7.53 -7.93 -6.38
N ASN A 59 -6.78 -6.83 -6.41
CA ASN A 59 -6.53 -6.07 -7.63
C ASN A 59 -5.79 -6.90 -8.69
N VAL A 60 -6.43 -7.05 -9.85
CA VAL A 60 -5.81 -7.54 -11.09
C VAL A 60 -5.67 -6.37 -12.06
N MET A 61 -4.45 -6.11 -12.49
CA MET A 61 -4.13 -4.97 -13.35
C MET A 61 -4.43 -5.28 -14.81
N VAL A 62 -5.00 -4.32 -15.53
CA VAL A 62 -5.26 -4.44 -16.99
C VAL A 62 -4.06 -4.03 -17.86
N ASP A 63 -2.98 -3.55 -17.23
CA ASP A 63 -1.74 -3.13 -17.88
C ASP A 63 -0.55 -3.52 -17.00
N ARG A 64 0.31 -4.42 -17.50
CA ARG A 64 1.47 -4.91 -16.74
C ARG A 64 2.52 -3.83 -16.48
N THR A 65 2.47 -2.74 -17.25
CA THR A 65 3.35 -1.57 -17.12
C THR A 65 2.84 -0.57 -16.10
N GLN A 66 1.65 -0.79 -15.53
CA GLN A 66 1.03 0.07 -14.52
C GLN A 66 0.59 -0.77 -13.32
N LEU A 67 1.48 -0.87 -12.32
CA LEU A 67 1.26 -1.69 -11.12
C LEU A 67 1.04 -0.82 -9.88
N GLY A 68 0.12 -1.22 -9.01
CA GLY A 68 -0.02 -0.63 -7.67
C GLY A 68 1.02 -1.17 -6.69
N GLU A 69 1.28 -2.47 -6.77
CA GLU A 69 2.20 -3.23 -5.92
C GLU A 69 3.01 -4.21 -6.77
N PRO A 70 4.26 -4.53 -6.38
CA PRO A 70 5.11 -5.47 -7.14
C PRO A 70 4.47 -6.84 -7.39
N GLY A 71 3.65 -7.32 -6.43
CA GLY A 71 2.97 -8.61 -6.52
C GLY A 71 1.56 -8.54 -7.09
N ASN A 72 1.17 -7.48 -7.81
CA ASN A 72 -0.11 -7.52 -8.52
C ASN A 72 -0.04 -8.52 -9.67
N VAL A 73 -1.15 -9.25 -9.87
CA VAL A 73 -1.38 -10.00 -11.10
C VAL A 73 -1.80 -9.02 -12.20
N ALA A 74 -1.38 -9.24 -13.44
CA ALA A 74 -1.78 -8.44 -14.59
C ALA A 74 -2.29 -9.33 -15.73
N ILE A 75 -3.35 -8.90 -16.42
CA ILE A 75 -3.94 -9.62 -17.54
C ILE A 75 -4.03 -8.68 -18.74
N GLU A 76 -3.39 -9.08 -19.84
CA GLU A 76 -3.43 -8.38 -21.12
C GLU A 76 -3.83 -9.30 -22.28
N ASP A 77 -3.71 -10.62 -22.09
CA ASP A 77 -4.04 -11.67 -23.04
C ASP A 77 -4.13 -13.03 -22.32
N GLU A 78 -4.23 -14.12 -23.07
CA GLU A 78 -4.46 -15.48 -22.56
C GLU A 78 -3.19 -16.22 -22.13
N ARG A 79 -2.01 -15.57 -22.11
CA ARG A 79 -0.73 -16.26 -21.80
C ARG A 79 -0.71 -17.01 -20.47
N ASP A 80 -1.51 -16.54 -19.50
CA ASP A 80 -1.59 -17.09 -18.14
C ASP A 80 -2.92 -17.83 -17.88
N LEU A 81 -3.67 -18.18 -18.93
CA LEU A 81 -5.02 -18.76 -18.84
C LEU A 81 -5.06 -20.01 -17.95
N ASP A 82 -4.06 -20.89 -18.04
CA ASP A 82 -3.98 -22.10 -17.21
C ASP A 82 -3.87 -21.77 -15.71
N ALA A 83 -3.05 -20.77 -15.35
CA ALA A 83 -2.87 -20.35 -13.96
C ALA A 83 -4.13 -19.66 -13.43
N LEU A 84 -4.75 -18.82 -14.25
CA LEU A 84 -6.03 -18.18 -13.96
C LEU A 84 -7.14 -19.21 -13.76
N THR A 85 -7.18 -20.26 -14.59
CA THR A 85 -8.16 -21.36 -14.50
C THR A 85 -8.01 -22.13 -13.19
N ARG A 86 -6.77 -22.45 -12.78
CA ARG A 86 -6.53 -23.07 -11.48
C ARG A 86 -7.01 -22.20 -10.32
N TRP A 87 -6.79 -20.89 -10.42
CA TRP A 87 -7.23 -19.94 -9.40
C TRP A 87 -8.76 -19.87 -9.32
N ALA A 88 -9.45 -19.69 -10.44
CA ALA A 88 -10.91 -19.65 -10.50
C ALA A 88 -11.54 -20.96 -9.98
N LYS A 89 -11.00 -22.12 -10.41
CA LYS A 89 -11.47 -23.44 -9.97
C LYS A 89 -11.35 -23.62 -8.46
N ALA A 90 -10.20 -23.30 -7.88
CA ALA A 90 -9.98 -23.45 -6.44
C ALA A 90 -10.90 -22.53 -5.61
N ALA A 91 -11.13 -21.31 -6.09
CA ALA A 91 -12.01 -20.35 -5.42
C ALA A 91 -13.48 -20.79 -5.42
N ARG A 92 -13.90 -21.59 -6.43
CA ARG A 92 -15.28 -22.05 -6.63
C ARG A 92 -15.60 -23.40 -5.98
N GLU A 93 -14.66 -24.02 -5.26
CA GLU A 93 -14.81 -25.38 -4.72
C GLU A 93 -16.06 -25.56 -3.83
N GLY A 94 -16.54 -24.50 -3.17
CA GLY A 94 -17.78 -24.47 -2.38
C GLY A 94 -19.05 -24.04 -3.15
N GLY A 95 -18.99 -23.93 -4.48
CA GLY A 95 -20.11 -23.45 -5.31
C GLY A 95 -20.33 -21.93 -5.31
N THR A 96 -19.55 -21.19 -4.51
CA THR A 96 -19.61 -19.74 -4.42
C THR A 96 -19.16 -19.06 -5.73
N PRO A 97 -19.95 -18.10 -6.25
CA PRO A 97 -19.51 -17.15 -7.27
C PRO A 97 -18.20 -16.46 -6.95
N VAL A 98 -17.30 -16.35 -7.93
CA VAL A 98 -16.00 -15.68 -7.77
C VAL A 98 -15.83 -14.66 -8.88
N TRP A 99 -15.64 -13.40 -8.49
CA TRP A 99 -15.45 -12.30 -9.42
C TRP A 99 -14.05 -11.72 -9.32
N MET A 100 -13.46 -11.42 -10.46
CA MET A 100 -12.14 -10.78 -10.52
C MET A 100 -12.27 -9.25 -10.43
N GLN A 101 -11.56 -8.62 -9.51
CA GLN A 101 -11.51 -7.16 -9.45
C GLN A 101 -10.46 -6.61 -10.44
N LEU A 102 -10.93 -6.01 -11.53
CA LEU A 102 -10.10 -5.36 -12.53
C LEU A 102 -9.77 -3.92 -12.11
N ASN A 103 -8.50 -3.53 -12.25
CA ASN A 103 -8.01 -2.23 -11.83
C ASN A 103 -6.95 -1.67 -12.79
N HIS A 104 -6.80 -0.35 -12.74
CA HIS A 104 -5.63 0.36 -13.24
C HIS A 104 -5.23 1.40 -12.18
N PRO A 105 -3.96 1.44 -11.71
CA PRO A 105 -3.61 2.17 -10.50
C PRO A 105 -3.60 3.70 -10.68
N GLY A 106 -3.42 4.15 -11.93
CA GLY A 106 -3.37 5.56 -12.29
C GLY A 106 -2.25 6.30 -11.54
N ARG A 107 -2.54 7.51 -11.02
CA ARG A 107 -1.56 8.30 -10.24
C ARG A 107 -1.05 7.64 -8.96
N GLN A 108 -1.71 6.58 -8.47
CA GLN A 108 -1.30 5.82 -7.27
C GLN A 108 -0.40 4.62 -7.61
N GLY A 109 -0.04 4.43 -8.89
CA GLY A 109 0.89 3.38 -9.28
C GLY A 109 2.25 3.52 -8.60
N ASN A 110 2.93 2.41 -8.42
CA ASN A 110 4.27 2.37 -7.84
C ASN A 110 5.32 2.38 -8.96
N PRO A 111 5.99 3.52 -9.23
CA PRO A 111 6.95 3.63 -10.31
C PRO A 111 8.19 2.75 -10.11
N LEU A 112 8.48 2.32 -8.88
CA LEU A 112 9.56 1.37 -8.59
C LEU A 112 9.16 -0.05 -8.97
N ALA A 113 7.89 -0.40 -8.76
CA ALA A 113 7.33 -1.71 -9.15
C ALA A 113 7.23 -1.83 -10.67
N SER A 114 6.64 -0.83 -11.33
CA SER A 114 6.46 -0.85 -12.78
C SER A 114 7.71 -0.47 -13.59
N ARG A 115 8.70 0.17 -12.94
CA ARG A 115 9.86 0.80 -13.60
C ARG A 115 9.45 1.78 -14.72
N ARG A 116 8.24 2.34 -14.60
CA ARG A 116 7.64 3.27 -15.56
C ARG A 116 7.04 4.45 -14.81
N ARG A 117 6.97 5.60 -15.50
CA ARG A 117 6.21 6.74 -14.99
C ARG A 117 4.73 6.38 -15.00
N THR A 118 4.05 6.65 -13.90
CA THR A 118 2.60 6.44 -13.77
C THR A 118 1.84 7.36 -14.71
N VAL A 119 0.65 6.93 -15.12
CA VAL A 119 -0.26 7.70 -15.97
C VAL A 119 -1.55 8.05 -15.23
N ALA A 120 -2.19 9.15 -15.58
CA ALA A 120 -3.42 9.62 -14.95
C ALA A 120 -4.20 10.55 -15.90
N PRO A 121 -5.45 10.95 -15.57
CA PRO A 121 -6.20 11.88 -16.41
C PRO A 121 -5.49 13.24 -16.55
N SER A 122 -4.75 13.67 -15.53
CA SER A 122 -3.98 14.91 -15.51
C SER A 122 -2.65 14.73 -14.79
N ALA A 123 -1.66 15.57 -15.08
CA ALA A 123 -0.33 15.53 -14.48
C ALA A 123 -0.30 16.11 -13.05
N ILE A 124 -1.16 15.58 -12.17
CA ILE A 124 -1.35 16.03 -10.79
C ILE A 124 -0.83 14.94 -9.86
N ALA A 125 0.22 15.26 -9.11
CA ALA A 125 0.77 14.34 -8.12
C ALA A 125 -0.28 14.00 -7.06
N PRO A 126 -0.32 12.75 -6.57
CA PRO A 126 -1.16 12.43 -5.43
C PRO A 126 -0.67 13.19 -4.19
N GLY A 127 -1.58 13.44 -3.24
CA GLY A 127 -1.27 13.97 -1.90
C GLY A 127 -0.44 13.02 -1.03
N ILE A 128 0.16 11.98 -1.61
CA ILE A 128 0.97 10.96 -0.98
C ILE A 128 2.45 11.36 -1.10
N PRO A 129 3.15 11.66 0.01
CA PRO A 129 4.54 12.15 -0.05
C PRO A 129 5.52 11.19 -0.72
N GLY A 130 6.25 11.71 -1.72
CA GLY A 130 7.32 11.00 -2.42
C GLY A 130 6.88 10.23 -3.67
N LEU A 131 5.59 10.28 -4.04
CA LEU A 131 5.17 9.84 -5.37
C LEU A 131 5.33 11.01 -6.36
N PRO A 132 6.00 10.79 -7.51
CA PRO A 132 6.14 11.82 -8.52
C PRO A 132 4.82 12.12 -9.21
N ALA A 133 4.72 13.29 -9.86
CA ALA A 133 3.58 13.60 -10.70
C ALA A 133 3.46 12.60 -11.87
N PRO A 134 2.26 12.02 -12.11
CA PRO A 134 2.04 11.14 -13.25
C PRO A 134 2.16 11.91 -14.56
N ARG A 135 2.24 11.18 -15.67
CA ARG A 135 2.03 11.74 -17.01
C ARG A 135 0.53 11.81 -17.30
N ALA A 136 0.07 12.87 -17.94
CA ALA A 136 -1.30 12.94 -18.43
C ALA A 136 -1.50 11.97 -19.61
N LEU A 137 -2.60 11.22 -19.60
CA LEU A 137 -3.00 10.33 -20.68
C LEU A 137 -3.38 11.12 -21.93
N THR A 138 -3.02 10.61 -23.10
CA THR A 138 -3.59 11.04 -24.39
C THR A 138 -4.94 10.35 -24.61
N GLU A 139 -5.77 10.87 -25.50
CA GLU A 139 -7.07 10.24 -25.82
C GLU A 139 -6.90 8.80 -26.34
N ALA A 140 -5.92 8.54 -27.20
CA ALA A 140 -5.64 7.20 -27.70
C ALA A 140 -5.29 6.22 -26.57
N GLU A 141 -4.53 6.66 -25.56
CA GLU A 141 -4.22 5.82 -24.39
C GLU A 141 -5.44 5.60 -23.47
N ILE A 142 -6.36 6.56 -23.40
CA ILE A 142 -7.62 6.38 -22.66
C ILE A 142 -8.44 5.27 -23.31
N VAL A 143 -8.58 5.31 -24.64
CA VAL A 143 -9.30 4.30 -25.42
C VAL A 143 -8.60 2.93 -25.33
N ASP A 144 -7.27 2.89 -25.39
CA ASP A 144 -6.50 1.65 -25.21
C ASP A 144 -6.74 1.02 -23.82
N ILE A 145 -6.72 1.82 -22.75
CA ILE A 145 -7.01 1.34 -21.40
C ILE A 145 -8.44 0.79 -21.30
N ILE A 146 -9.43 1.45 -21.91
CA ILE A 146 -10.82 0.95 -21.97
C ILE A 146 -10.87 -0.42 -22.65
N ALA A 147 -10.20 -0.60 -23.79
CA ALA A 147 -10.13 -1.87 -24.50
C ALA A 147 -9.43 -2.98 -23.67
N ARG A 148 -8.42 -2.62 -22.88
CA ARG A 148 -7.73 -3.55 -21.96
C ARG A 148 -8.64 -4.06 -20.85
N PHE A 149 -9.55 -3.24 -20.32
CA PHE A 149 -10.57 -3.71 -19.38
C PHE A 149 -11.46 -4.79 -20.01
N GLY A 150 -11.94 -4.57 -21.25
CA GLY A 150 -12.70 -5.58 -21.99
C GLY A 150 -11.90 -6.85 -22.24
N THR A 151 -10.63 -6.73 -22.64
CA THR A 151 -9.74 -7.87 -22.87
C THR A 151 -9.52 -8.68 -21.59
N ALA A 152 -9.21 -8.03 -20.47
CA ALA A 152 -9.00 -8.70 -19.20
C ALA A 152 -10.27 -9.41 -18.69
N ALA A 153 -11.45 -8.81 -18.89
CA ALA A 153 -12.72 -9.43 -18.52
C ALA A 153 -13.01 -10.69 -19.36
N ARG A 154 -12.78 -10.64 -20.67
CA ARG A 154 -12.90 -11.80 -21.57
C ARG A 154 -11.97 -12.95 -21.16
N VAL A 155 -10.73 -12.64 -20.79
CA VAL A 155 -9.78 -13.64 -20.28
C VAL A 155 -10.23 -14.20 -18.92
N ALA A 156 -10.77 -13.36 -18.04
CA ALA A 156 -11.32 -13.81 -16.76
C ALA A 156 -12.52 -14.76 -16.96
N GLU A 157 -13.41 -14.46 -17.90
CA GLU A 157 -14.51 -15.37 -18.29
C GLU A 157 -13.97 -16.70 -18.84
N ALA A 158 -13.02 -16.65 -19.78
CA ALA A 158 -12.40 -17.85 -20.34
C ALA A 158 -11.71 -18.72 -19.27
N ALA A 159 -11.14 -18.09 -18.23
CA ALA A 159 -10.53 -18.78 -17.09
C ALA A 159 -11.57 -19.40 -16.13
N GLY A 160 -12.86 -19.13 -16.30
CA GLY A 160 -13.93 -19.69 -15.47
C GLY A 160 -14.24 -18.91 -14.20
N PHE A 161 -13.83 -17.63 -14.10
CA PHE A 161 -14.46 -16.71 -13.16
C PHE A 161 -15.94 -16.54 -13.55
N SER A 162 -16.80 -16.18 -12.60
CA SER A 162 -18.23 -15.99 -12.89
C SER A 162 -18.62 -14.53 -13.08
N GLY A 163 -17.64 -13.62 -13.01
CA GLY A 163 -17.85 -12.21 -13.22
C GLY A 163 -16.59 -11.38 -12.99
N VAL A 164 -16.72 -10.07 -13.21
CA VAL A 164 -15.71 -9.07 -12.85
C VAL A 164 -16.29 -7.91 -12.07
N GLN A 165 -15.45 -7.26 -11.29
CA GLN A 165 -15.75 -6.00 -10.64
C GLN A 165 -14.75 -4.93 -11.07
N VAL A 166 -15.24 -3.82 -11.64
CA VAL A 166 -14.41 -2.66 -11.96
C VAL A 166 -14.08 -1.90 -10.68
N HIS A 167 -12.80 -1.61 -10.44
CA HIS A 167 -12.40 -0.79 -9.30
C HIS A 167 -12.53 0.72 -9.59
N GLY A 168 -13.74 1.25 -9.38
CA GLY A 168 -14.11 2.67 -9.49
C GLY A 168 -13.91 3.53 -8.24
N ALA A 169 -13.04 3.13 -7.31
CA ALA A 169 -12.98 3.68 -5.96
C ALA A 169 -11.53 3.89 -5.47
N HIS A 170 -11.38 4.37 -4.23
CA HIS A 170 -10.11 4.49 -3.50
C HIS A 170 -8.99 5.31 -4.18
N GLY A 171 -9.33 6.19 -5.13
CA GLY A 171 -8.36 7.05 -5.81
C GLY A 171 -7.62 6.36 -6.96
N TYR A 172 -8.03 5.18 -7.42
CA TYR A 172 -7.51 4.52 -8.63
C TYR A 172 -8.04 5.14 -9.92
N LEU A 173 -7.52 4.73 -11.09
CA LEU A 173 -7.69 5.47 -12.34
C LEU A 173 -9.16 5.80 -12.66
N VAL A 174 -10.06 4.83 -12.52
CA VAL A 174 -11.49 5.03 -12.79
C VAL A 174 -12.07 6.14 -11.89
N SER A 175 -11.77 6.13 -10.58
CA SER A 175 -12.16 7.21 -9.66
C SER A 175 -11.42 8.53 -9.92
N GLN A 176 -10.20 8.50 -10.45
CA GLN A 176 -9.44 9.70 -10.81
C GLN A 176 -10.13 10.47 -11.94
N PHE A 177 -10.78 9.78 -12.89
CA PHE A 177 -11.57 10.44 -13.93
C PHE A 177 -12.79 11.17 -13.39
N LEU A 178 -13.44 10.62 -12.36
CA LEU A 178 -14.61 11.22 -11.70
C LEU A 178 -14.27 12.46 -10.89
N SER A 179 -13.12 12.46 -10.22
CA SER A 179 -12.75 13.51 -9.27
C SER A 179 -12.16 14.76 -9.97
N PRO A 180 -12.74 15.96 -9.80
CA PRO A 180 -12.19 17.21 -10.36
C PRO A 180 -10.82 17.59 -9.76
N LEU A 181 -10.42 16.97 -8.64
CA LEU A 181 -9.10 17.13 -8.04
C LEU A 181 -8.00 16.32 -8.76
N ALA A 182 -8.39 15.28 -9.49
CA ALA A 182 -7.49 14.41 -10.23
C ALA A 182 -7.61 14.57 -11.75
N ASN A 183 -8.77 15.02 -12.23
CA ASN A 183 -9.07 15.24 -13.63
C ASN A 183 -9.36 16.73 -13.91
N ARG A 184 -8.37 17.42 -14.46
CA ARG A 184 -8.43 18.82 -14.93
C ARG A 184 -8.37 18.91 -16.46
N ARG A 185 -8.79 17.85 -17.16
CA ARG A 185 -8.85 17.87 -18.63
C ARG A 185 -9.94 18.82 -19.10
N THR A 186 -9.79 19.31 -20.32
CA THR A 186 -10.75 20.18 -21.00
C THR A 186 -11.38 19.53 -22.24
N ASP A 187 -10.97 18.30 -22.56
CA ASP A 187 -11.45 17.50 -23.70
C ASP A 187 -12.72 16.71 -23.37
N GLY A 188 -13.06 15.72 -24.19
CA GLY A 188 -14.24 14.86 -24.01
C GLY A 188 -14.17 13.91 -22.80
N TRP A 189 -13.08 13.93 -22.01
CA TRP A 189 -12.85 13.04 -20.87
C TRP A 189 -12.73 13.79 -19.54
N GLY A 190 -12.97 15.10 -19.51
CA GLY A 190 -12.99 15.89 -18.29
C GLY A 190 -13.67 17.26 -18.45
N GLY A 191 -13.54 18.10 -17.43
CA GLY A 191 -14.29 19.36 -17.35
C GLY A 191 -15.52 19.17 -16.46
N ASP A 192 -16.71 19.18 -17.06
CA ASP A 192 -17.97 18.99 -16.33
C ASP A 192 -18.20 17.53 -15.86
N PRO A 193 -19.14 17.30 -14.92
CA PRO A 193 -19.40 15.97 -14.38
C PRO A 193 -19.80 14.93 -15.44
N GLN A 194 -20.52 15.34 -16.51
CA GLN A 194 -20.97 14.43 -17.57
C GLN A 194 -19.79 13.90 -18.40
N ARG A 195 -18.81 14.74 -18.72
CA ARG A 195 -17.58 14.29 -19.40
C ARG A 195 -16.66 13.49 -18.49
N ARG A 196 -16.61 13.80 -17.19
CA ARG A 196 -15.83 13.03 -16.20
C ARG A 196 -16.36 11.60 -16.00
N MET A 197 -17.68 11.39 -16.04
CA MET A 197 -18.29 10.06 -15.94
C MET A 197 -18.14 9.22 -17.22
N ARG A 198 -17.70 9.80 -18.34
CA ARG A 198 -17.55 9.07 -19.60
C ARG A 198 -16.62 7.87 -19.46
N PHE A 199 -15.47 8.03 -18.80
CA PHE A 199 -14.50 6.95 -18.64
C PHE A 199 -15.07 5.70 -17.93
N PRO A 200 -15.67 5.79 -16.72
CA PRO A 200 -16.28 4.61 -16.10
C PRO A 200 -17.40 3.98 -16.93
N LEU A 201 -18.23 4.78 -17.62
CA LEU A 201 -19.30 4.26 -18.49
C LEU A 201 -18.71 3.46 -19.66
N GLU A 202 -17.72 4.01 -20.36
CA GLU A 202 -17.07 3.33 -21.48
C GLU A 202 -16.31 2.07 -21.04
N VAL A 203 -15.72 2.05 -19.84
CA VAL A 203 -15.12 0.83 -19.26
C VAL A 203 -16.17 -0.26 -19.06
N VAL A 204 -17.33 0.07 -18.46
CA VAL A 204 -18.41 -0.91 -18.25
C VAL A 204 -18.94 -1.42 -19.60
N ARG A 205 -19.17 -0.53 -20.57
CA ARG A 205 -19.62 -0.90 -21.92
C ARG A 205 -18.63 -1.80 -22.64
N ALA A 206 -17.32 -1.49 -22.56
CA ALA A 206 -16.28 -2.30 -23.17
C ALA A 206 -16.21 -3.71 -22.56
N ILE A 207 -16.37 -3.82 -21.24
CA ILE A 207 -16.47 -5.12 -20.58
C ILE A 207 -17.73 -5.86 -21.02
N ARG A 208 -18.88 -5.20 -21.00
CA ARG A 208 -20.16 -5.81 -21.40
C ARG A 208 -20.18 -6.30 -22.84
N GLY A 209 -19.53 -5.57 -23.76
CA GLY A 209 -19.37 -6.00 -25.14
C GLY A 209 -18.39 -7.17 -25.34
N ALA A 210 -17.57 -7.48 -24.34
CA ALA A 210 -16.51 -8.49 -24.44
C ALA A 210 -16.84 -9.82 -23.73
N VAL A 211 -17.92 -9.89 -22.95
CA VAL A 211 -18.29 -11.06 -22.12
C VAL A 211 -19.71 -11.54 -22.42
N SER A 212 -20.03 -12.78 -22.04
CA SER A 212 -21.39 -13.31 -22.24
C SER A 212 -22.43 -12.65 -21.32
N PRO A 213 -23.73 -12.65 -21.70
CA PRO A 213 -24.79 -12.06 -20.88
C PRO A 213 -24.95 -12.66 -19.47
N GLY A 214 -24.54 -13.93 -19.28
CA GLY A 214 -24.59 -14.62 -17.99
C GLY A 214 -23.37 -14.36 -17.09
N PHE A 215 -22.35 -13.67 -17.60
CA PHE A 215 -21.16 -13.31 -16.85
C PHE A 215 -21.36 -11.98 -16.12
N ALA A 216 -21.16 -11.98 -14.80
CA ALA A 216 -21.52 -10.82 -14.00
C ALA A 216 -20.54 -9.65 -14.20
N VAL A 217 -21.05 -8.41 -14.25
CA VAL A 217 -20.21 -7.19 -14.22
C VAL A 217 -20.73 -6.25 -13.14
N ALA A 218 -19.82 -5.89 -12.25
CA ALA A 218 -20.07 -5.01 -11.15
C ALA A 218 -19.08 -3.83 -11.15
N ILE A 219 -19.38 -2.81 -10.36
CA ILE A 219 -18.45 -1.71 -10.11
C ILE A 219 -18.43 -1.37 -8.62
N LYS A 220 -17.22 -1.12 -8.09
CA LYS A 220 -17.04 -0.59 -6.74
C LYS A 220 -16.83 0.93 -6.83
N LEU A 221 -17.65 1.71 -6.15
CA LEU A 221 -17.60 3.17 -6.13
C LEU A 221 -17.30 3.72 -4.73
N ASN A 222 -16.71 4.91 -4.68
CA ASN A 222 -16.60 5.69 -3.46
C ASN A 222 -17.94 6.38 -3.16
N SER A 223 -18.33 6.48 -1.88
CA SER A 223 -19.47 7.28 -1.46
C SER A 223 -19.26 8.79 -1.72
N ALA A 224 -18.09 9.31 -1.33
CA ALA A 224 -17.61 10.66 -1.62
C ALA A 224 -16.10 10.76 -1.33
N ASP A 225 -15.41 11.74 -1.93
CA ASP A 225 -13.97 11.96 -1.68
C ASP A 225 -13.68 12.77 -0.40
N PHE A 226 -14.69 13.43 0.19
CA PHE A 226 -14.61 14.29 1.39
C PHE A 226 -13.51 15.37 1.37
N GLN A 227 -13.06 15.72 0.18
CA GLN A 227 -12.11 16.80 -0.04
C GLN A 227 -12.87 18.03 -0.52
N ARG A 228 -12.54 19.21 0.02
CA ARG A 228 -13.12 20.47 -0.44
C ARG A 228 -12.80 20.63 -1.94
N GLY A 229 -13.84 20.73 -2.76
CA GLY A 229 -13.74 20.80 -4.23
C GLY A 229 -13.49 19.45 -4.92
N GLY A 230 -13.74 18.33 -4.25
CA GLY A 230 -13.67 16.96 -4.81
C GLY A 230 -15.00 16.44 -5.33
N PHE A 231 -15.03 15.14 -5.60
CA PHE A 231 -16.23 14.41 -6.03
C PHE A 231 -17.31 14.45 -4.94
N THR A 232 -18.45 15.08 -5.27
CA THR A 232 -19.55 15.32 -4.33
C THR A 232 -20.52 14.14 -4.27
N GLU A 233 -21.37 14.12 -3.24
CA GLU A 233 -22.44 13.12 -3.13
C GLU A 233 -23.45 13.21 -4.29
N ASP A 234 -23.83 14.41 -4.72
CA ASP A 234 -24.73 14.60 -5.87
C ASP A 234 -24.10 14.09 -7.19
N GLU A 235 -22.82 14.39 -7.42
CA GLU A 235 -22.10 13.83 -8.57
C GLU A 235 -22.01 12.30 -8.49
N SER A 236 -21.84 11.76 -7.29
CA SER A 236 -21.82 10.30 -7.07
C SER A 236 -23.18 9.65 -7.31
N ARG A 237 -24.28 10.27 -6.85
CA ARG A 237 -25.64 9.81 -7.15
C ARG A 237 -25.92 9.82 -8.66
N ALA A 238 -25.51 10.88 -9.37
CA ALA A 238 -25.64 10.96 -10.82
C ALA A 238 -24.81 9.87 -11.53
N VAL A 239 -23.62 9.54 -11.02
CA VAL A 239 -22.81 8.43 -11.54
C VAL A 239 -23.51 7.08 -11.31
N VAL A 240 -24.07 6.84 -10.12
CA VAL A 240 -24.85 5.63 -9.82
C VAL A 240 -26.06 5.51 -10.74
N GLU A 241 -26.83 6.59 -10.92
CA GLU A 241 -28.00 6.61 -11.81
C GLU A 241 -27.61 6.24 -13.25
N ARG A 242 -26.55 6.87 -13.77
CA ARG A 242 -26.09 6.60 -15.14
C ARG A 242 -25.52 5.20 -15.33
N LEU A 243 -24.79 4.69 -14.35
CA LEU A 243 -24.26 3.33 -14.35
C LEU A 243 -25.37 2.27 -14.21
N SER A 244 -26.45 2.59 -13.50
CA SER A 244 -27.59 1.67 -13.35
C SER A 244 -28.34 1.43 -14.67
N ALA A 245 -28.15 2.31 -15.67
CA ALA A 245 -28.61 2.11 -17.03
C ALA A 245 -27.68 1.24 -17.90
N GLU A 246 -26.47 0.89 -17.44
CA GLU A 246 -25.44 0.15 -18.20
C GLU A 246 -25.45 -1.37 -17.93
N ALA A 247 -26.62 -1.93 -17.59
CA ALA A 247 -26.82 -3.35 -17.30
C ALA A 247 -25.80 -3.92 -16.30
N LEU A 248 -25.56 -3.23 -15.17
CA LEU A 248 -24.71 -3.75 -14.09
C LEU A 248 -25.45 -4.79 -13.23
N ASP A 249 -24.71 -5.75 -12.69
CA ASP A 249 -25.26 -6.79 -11.83
C ASP A 249 -25.19 -6.46 -10.34
N LEU A 250 -24.27 -5.57 -9.95
CA LEU A 250 -24.07 -5.14 -8.57
C LEU A 250 -23.29 -3.82 -8.55
N ILE A 251 -23.71 -2.89 -7.70
CA ILE A 251 -22.90 -1.71 -7.35
C ILE A 251 -22.44 -1.86 -5.92
N GLU A 252 -21.13 -1.89 -5.70
CA GLU A 252 -20.55 -1.89 -4.35
C GLU A 252 -20.19 -0.47 -3.92
N ILE A 253 -20.79 -0.01 -2.83
CA ILE A 253 -20.43 1.22 -2.15
C ILE A 253 -19.36 0.92 -1.12
N SER A 254 -18.25 1.66 -1.22
CA SER A 254 -17.22 1.72 -0.19
C SER A 254 -16.83 3.18 0.06
N GLY A 255 -15.87 3.43 0.96
CA GLY A 255 -15.37 4.78 1.08
C GLY A 255 -13.99 4.97 1.68
N GLY A 256 -13.47 6.14 1.35
CA GLY A 256 -12.11 6.60 1.57
C GLY A 256 -11.26 6.55 0.30
N SER A 257 -10.10 7.19 0.35
CA SER A 257 -9.04 7.11 -0.65
C SER A 257 -7.71 7.05 0.09
N TYR A 258 -6.59 6.67 -0.53
CA TYR A 258 -5.29 6.74 0.15
C TYR A 258 -4.92 8.17 0.59
N GLU A 259 -5.58 9.17 0.02
CA GLU A 259 -5.41 10.59 0.34
C GLU A 259 -6.43 11.08 1.40
N SER A 260 -7.46 10.28 1.69
CA SER A 260 -8.47 10.58 2.70
C SER A 260 -8.30 9.69 3.95
N PRO A 261 -8.41 10.23 5.18
CA PRO A 261 -8.19 9.49 6.42
C PRO A 261 -9.05 8.25 6.64
N ALA A 262 -10.16 8.08 5.93
CA ALA A 262 -11.09 6.97 6.10
C ALA A 262 -10.47 5.60 5.75
N MET A 263 -9.56 5.52 4.76
CA MET A 263 -8.86 4.27 4.42
C MET A 263 -7.77 3.90 5.45
N MET A 264 -7.11 4.89 6.04
CA MET A 264 -6.01 4.68 7.01
C MET A 264 -6.47 4.51 8.47
N GLY A 265 -7.78 4.29 8.70
CA GLY A 265 -8.31 3.90 10.01
C GLY A 265 -7.96 4.85 11.15
N ARG A 266 -8.20 6.16 11.02
CA ARG A 266 -7.94 7.14 12.10
C ARG A 266 -9.09 7.17 13.13
N PRO A 267 -8.90 6.79 14.42
CA PRO A 267 -9.92 7.00 15.44
C PRO A 267 -9.43 7.83 16.63
N ARG A 268 -10.37 8.34 17.43
CA ARG A 268 -10.14 8.76 18.82
C ARG A 268 -10.56 7.68 19.84
N THR A 269 -11.38 6.69 19.46
CA THR A 269 -11.74 5.46 20.21
C THR A 269 -12.21 4.37 19.22
N ALA A 270 -11.90 3.08 19.46
CA ALA A 270 -12.05 2.00 18.46
C ALA A 270 -13.49 1.47 18.27
N SER A 271 -14.31 1.41 19.31
CA SER A 271 -15.69 0.87 19.25
C SER A 271 -16.66 1.83 18.56
N ASP A 272 -16.67 3.10 18.97
CA ASP A 272 -17.61 4.10 18.45
C ASP A 272 -17.31 4.43 16.98
N SER A 273 -16.03 4.33 16.58
CA SER A 273 -15.60 4.60 15.21
C SER A 273 -16.05 3.55 14.20
N THR A 274 -16.22 2.29 14.64
CA THR A 274 -16.66 1.22 13.72
C THR A 274 -18.15 1.36 13.46
N ARG A 275 -18.95 1.57 14.51
CA ARG A 275 -20.39 1.86 14.39
C ARG A 275 -20.68 3.12 13.59
N ALA A 276 -19.94 4.21 13.84
CA ALA A 276 -20.10 5.45 13.08
C ALA A 276 -19.74 5.29 11.59
N ARG A 277 -18.76 4.42 11.29
CA ARG A 277 -18.37 4.13 9.91
C ARG A 277 -19.38 3.23 9.19
N GLU A 278 -19.89 2.21 9.87
CA GLU A 278 -20.98 1.35 9.38
C GLU A 278 -22.21 2.21 9.07
N ALA A 279 -22.65 3.04 10.03
CA ALA A 279 -23.78 3.94 9.88
C ALA A 279 -23.60 4.90 8.69
N TYR A 280 -22.43 5.52 8.56
CA TYR A 280 -22.18 6.46 7.47
C TYR A 280 -22.35 5.83 6.07
N PHE A 281 -21.84 4.62 5.84
CA PHE A 281 -21.98 4.00 4.52
C PHE A 281 -23.39 3.50 4.26
N LEU A 282 -24.12 3.10 5.30
CA LEU A 282 -25.53 2.74 5.20
C LEU A 282 -26.39 3.95 4.89
N GLU A 283 -26.21 5.07 5.59
CA GLU A 283 -26.89 6.34 5.30
C GLU A 283 -26.67 6.76 3.84
N TYR A 284 -25.42 6.69 3.36
CA TYR A 284 -25.13 6.98 1.96
C TYR A 284 -25.77 5.97 0.99
N ALA A 285 -25.71 4.67 1.30
CA ALA A 285 -26.33 3.64 0.47
C ALA A 285 -27.86 3.87 0.34
N GLU A 286 -28.51 4.29 1.41
CA GLU A 286 -29.91 4.70 1.42
C GLU A 286 -30.14 5.91 0.49
N THR A 287 -29.24 6.90 0.47
CA THR A 287 -29.40 8.08 -0.41
C THR A 287 -29.22 7.75 -1.90
N VAL A 288 -28.52 6.66 -2.24
CA VAL A 288 -28.34 6.21 -3.63
C VAL A 288 -29.22 5.03 -4.02
N ARG A 289 -29.98 4.44 -3.09
CA ARG A 289 -30.90 3.31 -3.36
C ARG A 289 -31.87 3.59 -4.50
N GLN A 290 -32.46 4.79 -4.51
CA GLN A 290 -33.38 5.20 -5.58
C GLN A 290 -32.67 5.32 -6.93
N ALA A 291 -31.47 5.91 -6.95
CA ALA A 291 -30.66 6.06 -8.15
C ALA A 291 -30.17 4.72 -8.71
N ALA A 292 -29.93 3.73 -7.83
CA ALA A 292 -29.52 2.38 -8.22
C ALA A 292 -30.65 1.58 -8.91
N GLY A 293 -31.91 2.04 -8.78
CA GLY A 293 -33.06 1.36 -9.37
C GLY A 293 -33.14 -0.10 -8.94
N ALA A 294 -33.20 -1.02 -9.91
CA ALA A 294 -33.23 -2.46 -9.68
C ALA A 294 -31.85 -3.11 -9.49
N VAL A 295 -30.75 -2.37 -9.70
CA VAL A 295 -29.41 -2.93 -9.55
C VAL A 295 -29.13 -3.18 -8.07
N PRO A 296 -28.76 -4.40 -7.66
CA PRO A 296 -28.46 -4.68 -6.27
C PRO A 296 -27.31 -3.83 -5.73
N LEU A 297 -27.40 -3.45 -4.45
CA LEU A 297 -26.37 -2.68 -3.75
C LEU A 297 -25.60 -3.55 -2.76
N ALA A 298 -24.27 -3.54 -2.88
CA ALA A 298 -23.38 -4.05 -1.85
C ALA A 298 -22.80 -2.90 -1.03
N VAL A 299 -22.66 -3.07 0.29
CA VAL A 299 -21.98 -2.09 1.14
C VAL A 299 -20.81 -2.73 1.85
N THR A 300 -19.62 -2.14 1.70
CA THR A 300 -18.39 -2.59 2.36
C THR A 300 -17.79 -1.46 3.17
N GLY A 301 -17.80 -1.61 4.50
CA GLY A 301 -17.11 -0.65 5.34
C GLY A 301 -17.38 -0.76 6.84
N GLY A 302 -16.71 -1.69 7.50
CA GLY A 302 -16.63 -1.70 8.97
C GLY A 302 -17.34 -2.88 9.63
N PHE A 303 -18.33 -3.49 8.97
CA PHE A 303 -19.16 -4.58 9.50
C PHE A 303 -18.40 -5.62 10.31
N ARG A 304 -18.75 -5.73 11.61
CA ARG A 304 -18.18 -6.74 12.53
C ARG A 304 -19.18 -7.70 13.12
N SER A 305 -20.41 -7.29 13.40
CA SER A 305 -21.39 -8.14 14.07
C SER A 305 -22.45 -8.67 13.11
N ARG A 306 -22.94 -9.88 13.39
CA ARG A 306 -24.09 -10.46 12.69
C ARG A 306 -25.29 -9.52 12.74
N ALA A 307 -25.59 -8.96 13.91
CA ALA A 307 -26.71 -8.04 14.09
C ALA A 307 -26.63 -6.83 13.13
N ALA A 308 -25.49 -6.13 13.06
CA ALA A 308 -25.35 -4.98 12.18
C ALA A 308 -25.47 -5.36 10.69
N MET A 309 -25.00 -6.56 10.32
CA MET A 309 -25.16 -7.07 8.95
C MET A 309 -26.62 -7.44 8.66
N SER A 310 -27.32 -8.06 9.60
CA SER A 310 -28.75 -8.38 9.48
C SER A 310 -29.58 -7.10 9.36
N ASP A 311 -29.37 -6.13 10.26
CA ASP A 311 -30.09 -4.85 10.26
C ASP A 311 -29.95 -4.13 8.91
N ALA A 312 -28.74 -4.12 8.33
CA ALA A 312 -28.47 -3.50 7.03
C ALA A 312 -29.22 -4.14 5.84
N ILE A 313 -29.46 -5.45 5.90
CA ILE A 313 -30.23 -6.19 4.88
C ILE A 313 -31.72 -6.06 5.14
N GLU A 314 -32.15 -6.19 6.39
CA GLU A 314 -33.55 -6.16 6.80
C GLU A 314 -34.17 -4.76 6.62
N SER A 315 -33.40 -3.70 6.83
CA SER A 315 -33.83 -2.32 6.57
C SER A 315 -33.95 -1.99 5.07
N GLY A 316 -33.34 -2.80 4.20
CA GLY A 316 -33.25 -2.53 2.76
C GLY A 316 -32.18 -1.49 2.38
N ALA A 317 -31.31 -1.09 3.32
CA ALA A 317 -30.20 -0.16 3.03
C ALA A 317 -29.21 -0.77 2.01
N CYS A 318 -29.04 -2.10 2.01
CA CYS A 318 -28.29 -2.80 0.99
C CYS A 318 -28.81 -4.23 0.76
N ASP A 319 -28.40 -4.83 -0.36
CA ASP A 319 -28.75 -6.20 -0.74
C ASP A 319 -27.66 -7.20 -0.35
N VAL A 320 -26.41 -6.75 -0.22
CA VAL A 320 -25.22 -7.55 0.08
C VAL A 320 -24.29 -6.79 1.04
N VAL A 321 -23.76 -7.48 2.06
CA VAL A 321 -22.79 -6.93 3.00
C VAL A 321 -21.39 -7.45 2.65
N GLY A 322 -20.44 -6.53 2.46
CA GLY A 322 -19.05 -6.87 2.20
C GLY A 322 -18.17 -6.94 3.45
N VAL A 323 -17.46 -8.05 3.60
CA VAL A 323 -16.50 -8.33 4.66
C VAL A 323 -15.08 -8.30 4.09
N GLY A 324 -14.31 -7.29 4.46
CA GLY A 324 -12.91 -7.13 4.06
C GLY A 324 -11.95 -7.76 5.07
N ARG A 325 -11.24 -6.92 5.85
CA ARG A 325 -10.19 -7.31 6.83
C ARG A 325 -10.50 -8.53 7.70
N PRO A 326 -11.72 -8.72 8.28
CA PRO A 326 -12.02 -9.95 9.03
C PRO A 326 -11.73 -11.24 8.28
N SER A 327 -11.98 -11.29 6.97
CA SER A 327 -11.83 -12.51 6.16
C SER A 327 -10.37 -12.97 6.04
N ALA A 328 -9.39 -12.10 6.33
CA ALA A 328 -7.98 -12.48 6.38
C ALA A 328 -7.64 -13.32 7.62
N VAL A 329 -8.42 -13.20 8.69
CA VAL A 329 -8.24 -13.93 9.96
C VAL A 329 -9.25 -15.05 10.11
N PHE A 330 -10.46 -14.84 9.62
CA PHE A 330 -11.58 -15.78 9.69
C PHE A 330 -12.00 -16.16 8.26
N PRO A 331 -11.32 -17.11 7.61
CA PRO A 331 -11.66 -17.51 6.24
C PRO A 331 -13.06 -18.16 6.16
N THR A 332 -13.58 -18.67 7.27
CA THR A 332 -14.93 -19.25 7.44
C THR A 332 -15.99 -18.26 7.92
N ALA A 333 -15.68 -16.96 7.91
CA ALA A 333 -16.50 -15.93 8.55
C ALA A 333 -17.98 -15.95 8.16
N ALA A 334 -18.30 -16.21 6.89
CA ALA A 334 -19.70 -16.22 6.45
C ALA A 334 -20.44 -17.43 7.04
N ASP A 335 -19.88 -18.64 6.96
CA ASP A 335 -20.49 -19.82 7.57
C ASP A 335 -20.61 -19.67 9.09
N ASP A 336 -19.59 -19.16 9.76
CA ASP A 336 -19.61 -18.95 11.22
C ASP A 336 -20.72 -17.98 11.65
N LEU A 337 -20.96 -16.91 10.89
CA LEU A 337 -22.02 -15.93 11.15
C LEU A 337 -23.40 -16.51 10.85
N LEU A 338 -23.56 -17.18 9.71
CA LEU A 338 -24.84 -17.77 9.28
C LEU A 338 -25.26 -18.88 10.26
N SER A 339 -24.35 -19.79 10.61
CA SER A 339 -24.63 -20.90 11.51
C SER A 339 -24.64 -20.53 13.00
N ALA A 340 -24.59 -19.24 13.34
CA ALA A 340 -24.56 -18.74 14.72
C ALA A 340 -23.39 -19.27 15.58
N ARG A 341 -22.27 -19.69 14.97
CA ARG A 341 -21.05 -20.07 15.73
C ARG A 341 -20.32 -18.85 16.28
N THR A 342 -20.53 -17.70 15.65
CA THR A 342 -20.10 -16.40 16.17
C THR A 342 -21.10 -15.32 15.85
N ASP A 343 -21.25 -14.36 16.76
CA ASP A 343 -22.06 -13.16 16.55
C ASP A 343 -21.21 -11.95 16.12
N ALA A 344 -19.87 -12.05 16.19
CA ALA A 344 -19.00 -10.96 15.81
C ALA A 344 -17.59 -11.41 15.40
N LEU A 345 -17.11 -10.86 14.29
CA LEU A 345 -15.75 -11.03 13.80
C LEU A 345 -14.82 -10.00 14.46
N ARG A 346 -13.94 -10.47 15.34
CA ARG A 346 -13.03 -9.62 16.14
C ARG A 346 -11.56 -9.88 15.78
N PRO A 347 -11.07 -9.41 14.62
CA PRO A 347 -9.64 -9.52 14.33
C PRO A 347 -8.85 -8.60 15.29
N PRO A 348 -7.61 -8.96 15.63
CA PRO A 348 -6.80 -8.16 16.54
C PRO A 348 -6.47 -6.80 15.90
N HIS A 349 -6.48 -5.74 16.69
CA HIS A 349 -5.95 -4.45 16.29
C HIS A 349 -4.46 -4.38 16.59
N ILE A 350 -3.64 -4.24 15.54
CA ILE A 350 -2.20 -4.32 15.67
C ILE A 350 -1.62 -2.92 15.73
N THR A 351 -0.98 -2.60 16.86
CA THR A 351 -0.27 -1.33 17.06
C THR A 351 1.11 -1.61 17.65
N VAL A 352 2.10 -0.76 17.36
CA VAL A 352 3.46 -0.93 17.92
C VAL A 352 3.54 -0.39 19.36
N GLY A 353 2.47 0.25 19.86
CA GLY A 353 2.30 0.52 21.29
C GLY A 353 3.18 1.64 21.86
N LEU A 354 3.66 2.58 21.03
CA LEU A 354 4.40 3.76 21.50
C LEU A 354 3.51 4.67 22.36
N ARG A 355 3.63 4.57 23.70
CA ARG A 355 2.85 5.36 24.67
C ARG A 355 3.47 6.75 24.95
N GLY A 356 2.63 7.71 25.38
CA GLY A 356 3.03 9.07 25.77
C GLY A 356 2.98 10.11 24.63
N ARG A 357 3.64 11.27 24.81
CA ARG A 357 3.68 12.37 23.81
C ARG A 357 4.19 11.96 22.42
N LEU A 358 4.90 10.83 22.32
CA LEU A 358 5.39 10.25 21.07
C LEU A 358 4.30 9.51 20.27
N GLY A 359 3.28 8.94 20.91
CA GLY A 359 2.17 8.23 20.25
C GLY A 359 1.13 9.15 19.59
N ALA A 360 1.14 10.45 19.92
CA ALA A 360 0.21 11.43 19.35
C ALA A 360 0.68 12.01 18.00
N SER A 361 1.91 11.70 17.57
CA SER A 361 2.44 12.20 16.30
C SER A 361 1.72 11.58 15.11
N SER A 362 1.36 12.40 14.12
CA SER A 362 0.78 11.93 12.84
C SER A 362 1.67 10.88 12.16
N SER A 363 2.99 10.98 12.30
CA SER A 363 3.94 10.01 11.74
C SER A 363 3.87 8.63 12.41
N VAL A 364 3.61 8.56 13.72
CA VAL A 364 3.46 7.29 14.44
C VAL A 364 2.13 6.62 14.08
N LYS A 365 1.05 7.40 13.94
CA LYS A 365 -0.25 6.88 13.50
C LYS A 365 -0.23 6.33 12.07
N THR A 366 0.46 7.01 11.14
CA THR A 366 0.67 6.49 9.78
C THR A 366 1.47 5.18 9.79
N PHE A 367 2.45 5.07 10.69
CA PHE A 367 3.24 3.86 10.85
C PHE A 367 2.42 2.70 11.44
N ASP A 368 1.63 2.93 12.48
CA ASP A 368 0.73 1.91 13.05
C ASP A 368 -0.29 1.42 12.00
N GLY A 369 -0.86 2.32 11.20
CA GLY A 369 -1.76 1.93 10.10
C GLY A 369 -1.08 1.09 9.01
N ALA A 370 0.19 1.39 8.68
CA ALA A 370 0.98 0.58 7.75
C ALA A 370 1.30 -0.80 8.33
N VAL A 371 1.60 -0.89 9.62
CA VAL A 371 1.85 -2.16 10.32
C VAL A 371 0.57 -3.01 10.41
N ASP A 372 -0.58 -2.42 10.71
CA ASP A 372 -1.88 -3.11 10.71
C ASP A 372 -2.21 -3.69 9.32
N LEU A 373 -2.02 -2.90 8.26
CA LEU A 373 -2.23 -3.34 6.89
C LEU A 373 -1.31 -4.52 6.52
N GLN A 374 -0.02 -4.41 6.84
CA GLN A 374 0.94 -5.47 6.56
C GLN A 374 0.69 -6.71 7.39
N TRP A 375 0.22 -6.58 8.63
CA TRP A 375 -0.15 -7.72 9.46
C TRP A 375 -1.28 -8.52 8.82
N HIS A 376 -2.32 -7.86 8.32
CA HIS A 376 -3.41 -8.55 7.61
C HIS A 376 -2.89 -9.21 6.32
N THR A 377 -2.00 -8.54 5.59
CA THR A 377 -1.40 -9.10 4.38
C THR A 377 -0.55 -10.35 4.70
N ASP A 378 0.17 -10.35 5.82
CA ASP A 378 0.90 -11.52 6.31
C ASP A 378 -0.05 -12.71 6.58
N GLN A 379 -1.28 -12.47 7.08
CA GLN A 379 -2.26 -13.54 7.25
C GLN A 379 -2.71 -14.14 5.92
N LEU A 380 -2.92 -13.31 4.89
CA LEU A 380 -3.22 -13.76 3.53
C LEU A 380 -2.08 -14.62 2.97
N HIS A 381 -0.84 -14.22 3.21
CA HIS A 381 0.35 -14.95 2.76
C HIS A 381 0.51 -16.28 3.49
N ARG A 382 0.14 -16.35 4.78
CA ARG A 382 0.09 -17.61 5.54
C ARG A 382 -0.92 -18.57 4.95
N LEU A 383 -2.16 -18.12 4.75
CA LEU A 383 -3.22 -18.90 4.11
C LEU A 383 -2.78 -19.40 2.72
N GLY A 384 -2.20 -18.52 1.89
CA GLY A 384 -1.66 -18.90 0.58
C GLY A 384 -0.49 -19.89 0.66
N SER A 385 0.24 -19.92 1.78
CA SER A 385 1.30 -20.90 2.04
C SER A 385 0.78 -22.21 2.67
N GLY A 386 -0.54 -22.37 2.80
CA GLY A 386 -1.16 -23.55 3.42
C GLY A 386 -1.15 -23.54 4.95
N LEU A 387 -0.89 -22.39 5.58
CA LEU A 387 -0.87 -22.24 7.02
C LEU A 387 -2.14 -21.57 7.52
N GLU A 388 -2.56 -21.88 8.76
CA GLU A 388 -3.63 -21.16 9.43
C GLU A 388 -3.25 -19.69 9.73
N PRO A 389 -4.23 -18.77 9.77
CA PRO A 389 -4.02 -17.44 10.32
C PRO A 389 -3.44 -17.53 11.74
N ASP A 390 -2.54 -16.61 12.07
CA ASP A 390 -1.93 -16.46 13.39
C ASP A 390 -2.36 -15.11 13.99
N PRO A 391 -3.50 -15.06 14.72
CA PRO A 391 -3.96 -13.87 15.42
C PRO A 391 -2.95 -13.32 16.44
N ASN A 392 -2.04 -14.17 16.93
CA ASN A 392 -1.05 -13.82 17.95
C ASN A 392 0.30 -13.38 17.34
N ARG A 393 0.37 -13.24 16.01
CA ARG A 393 1.59 -12.85 15.31
C ARG A 393 2.09 -11.50 15.79
N SER A 394 3.32 -11.47 16.30
CA SER A 394 3.96 -10.27 16.82
C SER A 394 4.06 -9.14 15.77
N PRO A 395 3.77 -7.87 16.14
CA PRO A 395 3.99 -6.72 15.29
C PRO A 395 5.44 -6.61 14.79
N TRP A 396 6.42 -7.05 15.59
CA TRP A 396 7.84 -7.03 15.21
C TRP A 396 8.19 -8.04 14.13
N ARG A 397 7.60 -9.25 14.19
CA ARG A 397 7.75 -10.24 13.10
C ARG A 397 7.13 -9.73 11.81
N THR A 398 6.01 -9.02 11.91
CA THR A 398 5.35 -8.34 10.78
C THR A 398 6.24 -7.22 10.23
N ALA A 399 6.82 -6.37 11.08
CA ALA A 399 7.73 -5.32 10.65
C ALA A 399 8.98 -5.88 9.93
N VAL A 400 9.55 -6.99 10.43
CA VAL A 400 10.67 -7.68 9.76
C VAL A 400 10.25 -8.24 8.40
N THR A 401 9.07 -8.87 8.31
CA THR A 401 8.53 -9.40 7.04
C THR A 401 8.26 -8.26 6.05
N MET A 402 7.71 -7.14 6.52
CA MET A 402 7.50 -5.92 5.74
C MET A 402 8.81 -5.40 5.15
N VAL A 403 9.90 -5.34 5.93
CA VAL A 403 11.21 -4.91 5.42
C VAL A 403 11.79 -5.90 4.41
N ARG A 404 11.65 -7.21 4.65
CA ARG A 404 12.12 -8.23 3.70
C ARG A 404 11.35 -8.18 2.37
N ARG A 405 10.04 -7.93 2.42
CA ARG A 405 9.15 -7.94 1.25
C ARG A 405 9.17 -6.63 0.46
N ASN A 406 9.14 -5.50 1.15
CA ASN A 406 8.96 -4.18 0.56
C ASN A 406 10.25 -3.34 0.56
N GLY A 407 11.35 -3.86 1.13
CA GLY A 407 12.60 -3.13 1.34
C GLY A 407 12.57 -2.18 2.55
N PHE A 408 13.72 -1.60 2.91
CA PHE A 408 13.86 -0.68 4.05
C PHE A 408 13.05 0.62 3.92
N ASP A 409 12.59 0.97 2.72
CA ASP A 409 11.77 2.17 2.48
C ASP A 409 10.39 2.11 3.15
N ALA A 410 9.91 0.92 3.52
CA ALA A 410 8.63 0.74 4.21
C ALA A 410 8.64 1.22 5.68
N LEU A 411 9.81 1.45 6.27
CA LEU A 411 9.96 1.91 7.67
C LEU A 411 10.09 3.44 7.80
N ARG A 412 10.06 4.22 6.71
CA ARG A 412 10.26 5.67 6.75
C ARG A 412 8.99 6.41 7.24
N PRO A 413 9.02 7.12 8.38
CA PRO A 413 7.96 8.07 8.71
C PRO A 413 8.09 9.29 7.79
N LYS A 414 7.12 9.52 6.91
CA LYS A 414 7.13 10.65 5.97
C LYS A 414 6.34 11.83 6.55
N ARG A 415 7.06 12.92 6.88
CA ARG A 415 6.51 14.13 7.53
C ARG A 415 5.77 15.04 6.54
N GLY A 416 4.63 15.57 7.01
CA GLY A 416 3.78 16.53 6.31
C GLY A 416 4.39 17.93 6.20
N ALA A 417 3.92 18.66 5.19
CA ALA A 417 4.25 20.05 4.94
C ALA A 417 3.49 20.98 5.90
N ALA A 418 4.23 21.72 6.72
CA ALA A 418 3.76 22.98 7.30
C ALA A 418 4.89 23.99 7.10
N GLY A 419 4.52 25.15 6.55
CA GLY A 419 5.42 26.23 6.18
C GLY A 419 6.22 26.72 7.38
N GLY A 420 7.54 26.75 7.21
CA GLY A 420 8.49 27.33 8.15
C GLY A 420 9.79 27.57 7.40
N THR A 421 10.32 28.78 7.52
CA THR A 421 11.48 29.26 6.77
C THR A 421 12.72 28.39 7.04
N ASN A 422 13.57 28.31 6.02
CA ASN A 422 14.58 27.26 5.82
C ASN A 422 15.65 27.15 6.95
N LYS A 423 15.85 28.20 7.76
CA LYS A 423 16.86 28.23 8.85
C LYS A 423 16.39 27.55 10.16
N ASP A 424 15.17 27.83 10.62
CA ASP A 424 14.64 27.25 11.86
C ASP A 424 14.31 25.75 11.71
N ARG A 425 13.99 25.35 10.49
CA ARG A 425 13.71 23.97 10.09
C ARG A 425 14.96 23.08 10.14
N LEU A 426 16.15 23.62 9.84
CA LEU A 426 17.43 22.91 9.93
C LEU A 426 17.89 22.74 11.39
N ALA A 427 17.70 23.76 12.23
CA ALA A 427 18.06 23.72 13.64
C ALA A 427 17.21 22.72 14.45
N ARG A 428 15.89 22.70 14.26
CA ARG A 428 14.99 21.74 14.93
C ARG A 428 15.20 20.29 14.47
N LYS A 429 15.53 20.08 13.19
CA LYS A 429 15.87 18.75 12.66
C LYS A 429 17.15 18.21 13.32
N PHE A 430 18.18 19.05 13.45
CA PHE A 430 19.47 18.70 14.06
C PHE A 430 19.36 18.28 15.54
N VAL A 431 18.48 18.92 16.32
CA VAL A 431 18.30 18.63 17.75
C VAL A 431 17.59 17.28 17.97
N VAL A 432 16.52 17.01 17.23
CA VAL A 432 15.73 15.77 17.36
C VAL A 432 16.53 14.56 16.87
N GLU A 433 17.27 14.72 15.77
CA GLU A 433 18.06 13.64 15.17
C GLU A 433 19.30 13.30 16.00
N ARG A 434 19.92 14.30 16.64
CA ARG A 434 20.99 14.09 17.64
C ARG A 434 20.49 13.31 18.85
N ALA A 435 19.24 13.50 19.27
CA ALA A 435 18.65 12.72 20.36
C ALA A 435 18.41 11.26 19.94
N VAL A 436 17.88 11.01 18.74
CA VAL A 436 17.68 9.64 18.24
C VAL A 436 19.00 8.87 18.10
N ASN A 437 20.03 9.50 17.55
CA ASN A 437 21.35 8.86 17.44
C ASN A 437 21.98 8.59 18.81
N ARG A 438 21.84 9.52 19.77
CA ARG A 438 22.40 9.37 21.12
C ARG A 438 21.70 8.30 21.95
N TYR A 439 20.36 8.22 21.87
CA TYR A 439 19.55 7.42 22.80
C TYR A 439 19.00 6.12 22.20
N VAL A 440 19.03 5.94 20.87
CA VAL A 440 18.46 4.75 20.22
C VAL A 440 19.49 4.05 19.33
N ALA A 441 20.07 4.74 18.35
CA ALA A 441 20.98 4.09 17.39
C ALA A 441 22.30 3.64 18.06
N ASN A 442 22.98 4.53 18.78
CA ASN A 442 24.27 4.23 19.41
C ASN A 442 24.18 3.13 20.50
N PRO A 443 23.15 3.11 21.39
CA PRO A 443 23.00 2.02 22.35
C PRO A 443 22.69 0.67 21.69
N THR A 444 21.87 0.65 20.64
CA THR A 444 21.53 -0.58 19.90
C THR A 444 22.76 -1.15 19.20
N PHE A 445 23.59 -0.30 18.61
CA PHE A 445 24.84 -0.73 17.98
C PHE A 445 25.84 -1.29 19.01
N ARG A 446 25.97 -0.65 20.17
CA ARG A 446 26.81 -1.17 21.27
C ARG A 446 26.29 -2.49 21.82
N ALA A 447 24.98 -2.72 21.82
CA ALA A 447 24.38 -3.98 22.24
C ALA A 447 24.69 -5.11 21.24
N LEU A 448 24.59 -4.82 19.93
CA LEU A 448 24.93 -5.75 18.84
C LEU A 448 26.42 -6.13 18.84
N ASP A 449 27.32 -5.17 19.11
CA ASP A 449 28.77 -5.43 19.24
C ASP A 449 29.09 -6.28 20.48
N ARG A 450 28.40 -6.06 21.61
CA ARG A 450 28.56 -6.86 22.84
C ARG A 450 28.19 -8.34 22.68
N ILE A 451 27.32 -8.66 21.73
CA ILE A 451 26.88 -10.04 21.42
C ILE A 451 27.56 -10.60 20.16
N GLY A 452 28.61 -9.94 19.65
CA GLY A 452 29.45 -10.46 18.56
C GLY A 452 28.85 -10.37 17.16
N VAL A 453 27.69 -9.72 16.99
CA VAL A 453 27.07 -9.53 15.66
C VAL A 453 27.75 -8.36 14.95
N ARG A 454 28.83 -8.67 14.22
CA ARG A 454 29.63 -7.68 13.46
C ARG A 454 29.12 -7.59 12.03
N THR A 455 28.64 -6.41 11.63
CA THR A 455 28.39 -6.12 10.21
C THR A 455 29.71 -5.79 9.52
N THR A 456 29.96 -6.41 8.37
CA THR A 456 31.25 -6.38 7.65
C THR A 456 31.70 -5.00 7.14
N PHE A 457 30.93 -3.95 7.39
CA PHE A 457 31.11 -2.61 6.79
C PHE A 457 31.07 -1.46 7.80
N ALA A 458 31.07 -1.72 9.10
CA ALA A 458 31.07 -0.67 10.13
C ALA A 458 32.17 -0.93 11.16
N THR A 459 33.03 0.07 11.38
CA THR A 459 34.04 0.06 12.44
C THR A 459 33.93 1.29 13.33
N GLU A 460 34.75 1.37 14.38
CA GLU A 460 34.80 2.53 15.28
C GLU A 460 35.88 3.54 14.87
N LEU A 461 35.50 4.82 14.87
CA LEU A 461 36.38 5.98 14.78
C LEU A 461 36.37 6.71 16.13
N GLU A 462 37.54 6.92 16.70
CA GLU A 462 37.77 7.70 17.91
C GLU A 462 38.33 9.08 17.53
N THR A 463 37.67 10.13 18.01
CA THR A 463 38.03 11.54 17.81
C THR A 463 38.13 12.25 19.16
N ILE A 464 38.87 13.35 19.25
CA ILE A 464 38.94 14.16 20.47
C ILE A 464 37.84 15.22 20.47
N GLY A 465 36.99 15.22 21.49
CA GLY A 465 35.85 16.13 21.58
C GLY A 465 36.29 17.60 21.67
N ARG A 466 36.06 18.42 20.63
CA ARG A 466 36.58 19.81 20.54
C ARG A 466 36.32 20.71 21.74
N LYS A 467 35.23 20.47 22.47
CA LYS A 467 34.83 21.25 23.66
C LYS A 467 35.23 20.59 24.98
N SER A 468 35.40 19.28 24.98
CA SER A 468 35.58 18.49 26.21
C SER A 468 37.00 17.95 26.39
N GLY A 469 37.83 17.92 25.34
CA GLY A 469 39.14 17.24 25.34
C GLY A 469 39.07 15.72 25.46
N GLN A 470 37.90 15.16 25.77
CA GLN A 470 37.70 13.72 25.98
C GLN A 470 37.55 12.93 24.67
N PRO A 471 38.06 11.68 24.59
CA PRO A 471 37.84 10.78 23.46
C PRO A 471 36.35 10.49 23.20
N ARG A 472 35.98 10.43 21.92
CA ARG A 472 34.62 10.17 21.43
C ARG A 472 34.65 9.12 20.34
N ARG A 473 33.97 8.00 20.56
CA ARG A 473 33.82 6.91 19.59
C ARG A 473 32.52 7.01 18.82
N VAL A 474 32.60 6.84 17.52
CA VAL A 474 31.45 6.81 16.61
C VAL A 474 31.59 5.65 15.63
N PRO A 475 30.51 4.92 15.33
CA PRO A 475 30.53 3.94 14.25
C PRO A 475 30.61 4.66 12.91
N VAL A 476 31.49 4.19 12.03
CA VAL A 476 31.67 4.71 10.67
C VAL A 476 31.84 3.55 9.69
N THR A 477 31.40 3.76 8.45
CA THR A 477 31.83 2.92 7.33
C THR A 477 33.18 3.40 6.86
N VAL A 478 34.13 2.48 6.72
CA VAL A 478 35.50 2.76 6.33
C VAL A 478 35.91 1.83 5.18
N LEU A 479 36.76 2.33 4.30
CA LEU A 479 37.50 1.53 3.32
C LEU A 479 38.99 1.69 3.63
N PHE A 480 39.69 0.60 3.93
CA PHE A 480 41.12 0.62 4.22
C PHE A 480 41.94 0.44 2.93
N ASP A 481 43.09 1.10 2.86
CA ASP A 481 44.13 0.85 1.85
C ASP A 481 45.51 0.78 2.51
N HIS A 482 46.58 0.77 1.70
CA HIS A 482 47.96 0.59 2.16
C HIS A 482 48.53 1.79 2.91
N GLU A 483 47.97 2.98 2.71
CA GLU A 483 48.43 4.24 3.32
C GLU A 483 47.52 4.72 4.45
N GLY A 484 46.31 4.16 4.57
CA GLY A 484 45.33 4.70 5.51
C GLY A 484 43.92 4.15 5.37
N ALA A 485 42.96 5.06 5.53
CA ALA A 485 41.54 4.77 5.48
C ALA A 485 40.75 5.91 4.82
N TRP A 486 39.70 5.54 4.10
CA TRP A 486 38.69 6.45 3.56
C TRP A 486 37.41 6.34 4.38
N VAL A 487 36.86 7.49 4.76
CA VAL A 487 35.58 7.59 5.46
C VAL A 487 34.75 8.67 4.80
N ILE A 488 33.43 8.49 4.71
CA ILE A 488 32.53 9.55 4.27
C ILE A 488 31.82 10.16 5.48
N CYS A 489 32.10 11.43 5.74
CA CYS A 489 31.43 12.17 6.82
C CYS A 489 30.06 12.65 6.35
N GLN A 490 29.02 11.90 6.70
CA GLN A 490 27.68 12.04 6.12
C GLN A 490 27.03 13.44 6.27
N HIS A 491 27.43 14.18 7.31
CA HIS A 491 26.90 15.53 7.60
C HIS A 491 28.01 16.59 7.64
N GLY A 492 29.17 16.31 7.09
CA GLY A 492 30.25 17.29 6.94
C GLY A 492 30.86 17.77 8.27
N LYS A 493 31.57 18.89 8.20
CA LYS A 493 32.27 19.52 9.34
C LYS A 493 31.35 19.94 10.50
N ARG A 494 30.02 19.96 10.28
CA ARG A 494 29.00 20.28 11.31
C ARG A 494 28.53 19.08 12.13
N SER A 495 28.91 17.86 11.73
CA SER A 495 28.64 16.64 12.49
C SER A 495 29.47 16.61 13.78
N GLY A 496 29.02 15.85 14.80
CA GLY A 496 29.71 15.80 16.08
C GLY A 496 31.19 15.39 15.98
N TRP A 497 31.48 14.35 15.20
CA TRP A 497 32.86 13.89 14.96
C TRP A 497 33.56 14.67 13.85
N GLY A 498 32.84 15.22 12.87
CA GLY A 498 33.42 16.12 11.86
C GLY A 498 33.90 17.45 12.45
N SER A 499 33.16 18.01 13.41
CA SER A 499 33.60 19.18 14.18
C SER A 499 34.76 18.88 15.13
N ASN A 500 34.92 17.62 15.55
CA ASN A 500 36.07 17.17 16.33
C ASN A 500 37.31 17.11 15.44
N ILE A 501 37.22 16.44 14.29
CA ILE A 501 38.32 16.35 13.31
C ILE A 501 38.78 17.73 12.85
N ALA A 502 37.83 18.64 12.61
CA ALA A 502 38.18 20.01 12.19
C ALA A 502 38.98 20.80 13.25
N ALA A 503 38.94 20.39 14.52
CA ALA A 503 39.69 21.02 15.61
C ALA A 503 40.93 20.23 16.04
N HIS A 504 40.84 18.89 15.97
CA HIS A 504 41.88 17.93 16.33
C HIS A 504 41.88 16.84 15.25
N PRO A 505 42.72 16.97 14.22
CA PRO A 505 42.75 16.02 13.11
C PRO A 505 43.32 14.65 13.51
N GLU A 506 43.94 14.54 14.69
CA GLU A 506 44.42 13.27 15.23
C GLU A 506 43.24 12.36 15.59
N VAL A 507 43.18 11.21 14.94
CA VAL A 507 42.11 10.22 15.13
C VAL A 507 42.69 8.83 15.31
N ARG A 508 41.86 7.93 15.83
CA ARG A 508 42.14 6.49 15.80
C ARG A 508 40.99 5.78 15.14
N VAL A 509 41.29 4.84 14.26
CA VAL A 509 40.27 4.01 13.60
C VAL A 509 40.57 2.55 13.85
N ARG A 510 39.52 1.76 14.08
CA ARG A 510 39.66 0.36 14.41
C ARG A 510 39.74 -0.48 13.13
N GLN A 511 40.86 -1.17 12.93
CA GLN A 511 41.09 -2.10 11.82
C GLN A 511 41.16 -3.53 12.38
N GLY A 512 40.08 -4.29 12.24
CA GLY A 512 39.93 -5.58 12.90
C GLY A 512 39.92 -5.43 14.43
N ASN A 513 40.86 -6.09 15.12
CA ASN A 513 41.01 -6.00 16.58
C ASN A 513 42.05 -4.96 17.03
N ARG A 514 42.71 -4.23 16.12
CA ARG A 514 43.73 -3.22 16.43
C ARG A 514 43.22 -1.81 16.19
N TRP A 515 43.64 -0.86 17.01
CA TRP A 515 43.49 0.57 16.76
C TRP A 515 44.69 1.08 15.96
N ARG A 516 44.42 1.76 14.84
CA ARG A 516 45.41 2.47 14.04
C ARG A 516 45.30 3.96 14.34
N THR A 517 46.43 4.65 14.47
CA THR A 517 46.47 6.09 14.71
C THR A 517 46.72 6.78 13.37
N GLY A 518 46.06 7.90 13.14
CA GLY A 518 46.28 8.65 11.91
C GLY A 518 45.78 10.08 11.99
N THR A 519 46.09 10.83 10.95
CA THR A 519 45.64 12.22 10.78
C THR A 519 44.53 12.28 9.75
N ALA A 520 43.40 12.86 10.12
CA ALA A 520 42.21 12.98 9.28
C ALA A 520 42.16 14.33 8.55
N GLU A 521 42.00 14.28 7.23
CA GLU A 521 41.89 15.43 6.34
C GLU A 521 40.55 15.41 5.60
N PHE A 522 39.91 16.58 5.50
CA PHE A 522 38.69 16.76 4.72
C PHE A 522 39.03 17.08 3.28
N LEU A 523 38.46 16.33 2.34
CA LEU A 523 38.59 16.58 0.90
C LEU A 523 37.24 17.09 0.35
N PRO A 524 36.99 18.41 0.37
CA PRO A 524 35.72 18.98 -0.10
C PRO A 524 35.51 18.86 -1.61
N ASP A 525 36.59 18.73 -2.37
CA ASP A 525 36.56 18.68 -3.84
C ASP A 525 36.53 17.24 -4.40
N ASP A 526 36.58 16.22 -3.52
CA ASP A 526 36.45 14.80 -3.90
C ASP A 526 34.99 14.50 -4.27
N ASP A 527 34.77 13.75 -5.37
CA ASP A 527 33.44 13.29 -5.76
C ASP A 527 32.97 12.21 -4.77
N VAL A 528 32.18 12.63 -3.78
CA VAL A 528 31.61 11.78 -2.76
C VAL A 528 30.77 10.63 -3.34
N VAL A 529 30.11 10.83 -4.47
CA VAL A 529 29.28 9.78 -5.11
C VAL A 529 30.18 8.73 -5.75
N ALA A 530 31.21 9.16 -6.47
CA ALA A 530 32.24 8.25 -6.98
C ALA A 530 32.94 7.52 -5.83
N ARG A 531 33.25 8.24 -4.73
CA ARG A 531 33.84 7.66 -3.52
C ARG A 531 32.94 6.59 -2.90
N ALA A 532 31.65 6.87 -2.72
CA ALA A 532 30.71 5.92 -2.12
C ALA A 532 30.58 4.61 -2.92
N ARG A 533 30.75 4.66 -4.26
CA ARG A 533 30.78 3.46 -5.11
C ARG A 533 31.95 2.52 -4.74
N THR A 534 33.09 3.06 -4.32
CA THR A 534 34.28 2.28 -3.95
C THR A 534 34.10 1.48 -2.65
N PHE A 535 33.09 1.81 -1.84
CA PHE A 535 32.78 1.11 -0.59
C PHE A 535 31.90 -0.13 -0.83
N ALA A 536 31.54 -0.42 -2.09
CA ALA A 536 30.75 -1.58 -2.43
C ALA A 536 31.60 -2.86 -2.43
N PRO A 537 31.11 -3.97 -1.83
CA PRO A 537 31.84 -5.23 -1.80
C PRO A 537 31.99 -5.90 -3.16
N HIS A 538 31.20 -5.48 -4.16
CA HIS A 538 31.27 -5.99 -5.52
C HIS A 538 30.89 -4.88 -6.53
N PRO A 539 31.55 -4.77 -7.70
CA PRO A 539 31.29 -3.70 -8.68
C PRO A 539 29.82 -3.58 -9.11
N ARG A 540 29.12 -4.72 -9.22
CA ARG A 540 27.68 -4.77 -9.57
C ARG A 540 26.75 -4.11 -8.53
N LEU A 541 27.22 -3.92 -7.29
CA LEU A 541 26.46 -3.28 -6.21
C LEU A 541 26.84 -1.81 -6.01
N ALA A 542 27.88 -1.32 -6.71
CA ALA A 542 28.38 0.05 -6.58
C ALA A 542 27.31 1.15 -6.77
N PRO A 543 26.37 1.04 -7.75
CA PRO A 543 25.30 2.04 -7.88
C PRO A 543 24.34 2.04 -6.69
N LEU A 544 24.03 0.87 -6.13
CA LEU A 544 23.15 0.70 -4.98
C LEU A 544 23.80 1.23 -3.70
N THR A 545 25.09 0.95 -3.49
CA THR A 545 25.86 1.48 -2.36
C THR A 545 25.93 3.01 -2.40
N ALA A 546 26.20 3.60 -3.56
CA ALA A 546 26.23 5.05 -3.72
C ALA A 546 24.86 5.71 -3.47
N ALA A 547 23.77 5.10 -3.96
CA ALA A 547 22.41 5.56 -3.69
C ALA A 547 22.07 5.48 -2.18
N GLY A 548 22.50 4.42 -1.50
CA GLY A 548 22.33 4.26 -0.06
C GLY A 548 23.08 5.33 0.76
N PHE A 549 24.32 5.66 0.38
CA PHE A 549 25.09 6.75 0.99
C PHE A 549 24.40 8.10 0.74
N ALA A 550 24.03 8.42 -0.50
CA ALA A 550 23.38 9.69 -0.85
C ALA A 550 22.06 9.91 -0.08
N ALA A 551 21.30 8.84 0.16
CA ALA A 551 20.02 8.89 0.87
C ALA A 551 20.13 9.19 2.39
N LEU A 552 21.32 9.01 2.98
CA LEU A 552 21.59 9.19 4.42
C LEU A 552 22.35 10.49 4.72
N GLN A 553 22.74 11.24 3.69
CA GLN A 553 23.68 12.35 3.79
C GLN A 553 23.00 13.70 3.63
N THR A 554 23.49 14.73 4.35
CA THR A 554 22.96 16.10 4.23
C THR A 554 23.95 17.06 3.58
N THR A 555 25.24 16.91 3.90
CA THR A 555 26.34 17.71 3.36
C THR A 555 27.59 16.82 3.43
N PRO A 556 27.64 15.74 2.66
CA PRO A 556 28.69 14.76 2.81
C PRO A 556 30.03 15.32 2.36
N ILE A 557 31.10 14.85 2.99
CA ILE A 557 32.47 15.19 2.62
C ILE A 557 33.33 13.94 2.80
N THR A 558 34.23 13.72 1.86
CA THR A 558 35.21 12.65 1.99
C THR A 558 36.24 13.04 3.05
N VAL A 559 36.62 12.06 3.87
CA VAL A 559 37.68 12.18 4.86
C VAL A 559 38.74 11.15 4.54
N ARG A 560 39.98 11.60 4.34
CA ARG A 560 41.15 10.75 4.25
C ARG A 560 41.78 10.66 5.62
N ILE A 561 42.04 9.46 6.11
CA ILE A 561 42.83 9.24 7.33
C ILE A 561 44.15 8.60 6.89
N THR A 562 45.26 9.31 7.08
CA THR A 562 46.61 8.78 6.79
C THR A 562 47.19 8.21 8.07
N PHE A 563 47.60 6.93 8.07
CA PHE A 563 48.14 6.31 9.29
C PHE A 563 49.52 6.86 9.64
N THR A 564 49.76 7.01 10.93
CA THR A 564 51.02 7.52 11.50
C THR A 564 51.72 6.49 12.40
N ASP A 565 51.16 5.27 12.50
CA ASP A 565 51.64 4.16 13.33
C ASP A 565 52.04 2.90 12.54
#